data_AF-A0A0C2WRU6-F1
#
_entry.id   AF-A0A0C2WRU6-F1
#
_cell.length_a   1.000
_cell.length_b   1.000
_cell.length_c   1.000
_cell.angle_alpha   90.00
_cell.angle_beta   90.00
_cell.angle_gamma   90.00
#
_symmetry.space_group_name_H-M   'P 1'
#
loop_
_entity.id
_entity.type
_entity.pdbx_description
1 polymer ?
#
loop_
_entity_poly.entity_id
_entity_poly.type
_entity_poly.pdbx_seq_one_letter_code
_entity_poly.pdbx_strand_id
1 'polypeptide(L)'
;MTSPQIRSRRPETSSSKPAIASNDQRAQTKRLFTWNEIPAWQRDNDYILSGYRGELGSWKKCLDSAFTYLHNETVNIQSHYIGGAIFIAVWLYHLEQTYVEHKETLNGVDKLFMTFFMVGALVCLFLSGSYHMMSCHSKPVADVFHRLDYAGIVILTVGSFYPAVYYGFYCEPLYARFWLALLTLAGASASYAVLSPTYSTPAYRRTRAYLFIALGLGGALPILHLFILEGYERPYELGVKWLFASAALYIGGAILYSERFPERVWPGRFDIFFASHQIFHVCVVLAALCHYMAMMQSIAFWHGTHDGTCKAFAN
;
A
#
# COMPACT_ATOMS: atom_id res chain seq x y z
N MET A 1 36.91 -13.14 88.32
CA MET A 1 35.92 -12.07 88.00
C MET A 1 36.74 -10.90 87.47
N THR A 2 36.64 -10.36 86.25
CA THR A 2 35.64 -10.36 85.17
C THR A 2 36.31 -9.74 83.93
N SER A 3 36.16 -10.40 82.77
CA SER A 3 36.03 -9.99 81.35
C SER A 3 36.44 -8.60 80.77
N PRO A 4 36.59 -8.50 79.41
CA PRO A 4 37.63 -7.73 78.70
C PRO A 4 37.11 -6.54 77.84
N GLN A 5 38.02 -5.78 77.20
CA GLN A 5 37.73 -4.92 76.04
C GLN A 5 38.81 -5.09 74.95
N ILE A 6 38.49 -5.71 73.80
CA ILE A 6 37.98 -5.15 72.53
C ILE A 6 39.02 -4.28 71.80
N ARG A 7 39.62 -4.88 70.75
CA ARG A 7 40.52 -4.22 69.78
C ARG A 7 39.76 -4.07 68.45
N SER A 8 39.30 -2.87 68.13
CA SER A 8 38.57 -2.59 66.88
C SER A 8 39.55 -2.40 65.71
N ARG A 9 39.43 -3.21 64.65
CA ARG A 9 40.02 -2.96 63.33
C ARG A 9 39.02 -2.15 62.49
N ARG A 10 39.42 -0.99 61.97
CA ARG A 10 38.68 -0.28 60.90
C ARG A 10 38.75 -1.08 59.59
N PRO A 11 37.66 -1.20 58.82
CA PRO A 11 37.72 -1.67 57.44
C PRO A 11 38.10 -0.52 56.49
N GLU A 12 38.90 -0.86 55.47
CA GLU A 12 39.21 -0.02 54.32
C GLU A 12 37.95 0.29 53.50
N THR A 13 37.78 1.56 53.13
CA THR A 13 36.75 2.03 52.22
C THR A 13 37.08 1.60 50.79
N SER A 14 36.31 0.65 50.24
CA SER A 14 36.31 0.38 48.80
C SER A 14 35.57 1.50 48.07
N SER A 15 36.29 2.32 47.30
CA SER A 15 35.68 3.28 46.40
C SER A 15 35.07 2.53 45.22
N SER A 16 33.74 2.38 45.18
CA SER A 16 33.02 1.96 43.98
C SER A 16 32.98 3.14 42.99
N LYS A 17 33.76 3.05 41.92
CA LYS A 17 33.56 3.91 40.74
C LYS A 17 32.24 3.50 40.07
N PRO A 18 31.39 4.44 39.61
CA PRO A 18 30.24 4.10 38.78
C PRO A 18 30.75 3.52 37.46
N ALA A 19 30.25 2.34 37.07
CA ALA A 19 30.53 1.76 35.76
C ALA A 19 29.91 2.65 34.67
N ILE A 20 30.74 3.44 33.99
CA ILE A 20 30.38 4.08 32.73
C ILE A 20 30.33 2.95 31.70
N ALA A 21 29.14 2.45 31.38
CA ALA A 21 28.96 1.52 30.27
C ALA A 21 29.56 2.16 29.00
N SER A 22 30.41 1.43 28.30
CA SER A 22 31.01 1.92 27.06
C SER A 22 29.91 2.22 26.03
N ASN A 23 30.11 3.25 25.20
CA ASN A 23 29.15 3.60 24.14
C ASN A 23 28.78 2.40 23.23
N ASP A 24 29.69 1.42 23.08
CA ASP A 24 29.44 0.17 22.35
C ASP A 24 28.37 -0.72 23.00
N GLN A 25 28.31 -0.81 24.34
CA GLN A 25 27.26 -1.58 25.02
C GLN A 25 25.89 -0.87 24.94
N ARG A 26 25.89 0.47 24.91
CA ARG A 26 24.67 1.26 24.72
C ARG A 26 24.15 1.17 23.28
N ALA A 27 25.04 1.03 22.29
CA ALA A 27 24.68 0.77 20.90
C ALA A 27 24.05 -0.62 20.70
N GLN A 28 24.52 -1.65 21.43
CA GLN A 28 23.96 -3.01 21.35
C GLN A 28 22.56 -3.17 21.98
N THR A 29 22.13 -2.25 22.84
CA THR A 29 20.81 -2.29 23.53
C THR A 29 19.77 -1.37 22.91
N LYS A 30 20.18 -0.44 22.04
CA LYS A 30 19.32 0.55 21.41
C LYS A 30 18.50 -0.09 20.28
N ARG A 31 17.17 -0.15 20.47
CA ARG A 31 16.24 -0.71 19.48
C ARG A 31 15.91 0.24 18.33
N LEU A 32 15.87 1.54 18.60
CA LEU A 32 15.48 2.58 17.63
C LEU A 32 16.58 3.62 17.47
N PHE A 33 16.79 4.06 16.23
CA PHE A 33 17.86 4.94 15.81
C PHE A 33 17.31 6.28 15.30
N THR A 34 18.17 7.30 15.33
CA THR A 34 17.93 8.60 14.69
C THR A 34 18.39 8.57 13.24
N TRP A 35 17.93 9.55 12.44
CA TRP A 35 18.31 9.72 11.03
C TRP A 35 19.82 9.63 10.77
N ASN A 36 20.63 10.21 11.66
CA ASN A 36 22.09 10.25 11.51
C ASN A 36 22.78 8.92 11.86
N GLU A 37 22.08 8.03 12.57
CA GLU A 37 22.64 6.75 13.05
C GLU A 37 22.34 5.58 12.11
N ILE A 38 21.33 5.69 11.24
CA ILE A 38 21.00 4.63 10.27
C ILE A 38 21.94 4.64 9.05
N PRO A 39 22.20 3.46 8.44
CA PRO A 39 22.87 3.34 7.16
C PRO A 39 22.30 4.27 6.08
N ALA A 40 23.17 4.80 5.22
CA ALA A 40 22.78 5.73 4.15
C ALA A 40 21.73 5.14 3.19
N TRP A 41 21.69 3.81 3.00
CA TRP A 41 20.72 3.15 2.13
C TRP A 41 19.29 3.13 2.70
N GLN A 42 19.11 3.36 4.01
CA GLN A 42 17.79 3.46 4.68
C GLN A 42 17.27 4.90 4.78
N ARG A 43 18.09 5.89 4.40
CA ARG A 43 17.77 7.32 4.52
C ARG A 43 16.92 7.80 3.35
N ASP A 44 15.60 7.69 3.49
CA ASP A 44 14.65 8.12 2.44
C ASP A 44 14.05 9.52 2.71
N ASN A 45 13.53 9.77 3.91
CA ASN A 45 12.84 11.00 4.30
C ASN A 45 13.55 11.73 5.43
N ASP A 46 14.24 12.84 5.11
CA ASP A 46 15.05 13.66 6.02
C ASP A 46 14.25 14.47 7.04
N TYR A 47 12.92 14.50 6.93
CA TYR A 47 12.02 15.15 7.89
C TYR A 47 11.58 14.23 9.03
N ILE A 48 11.80 12.92 8.89
CA ILE A 48 11.61 11.93 9.94
C ILE A 48 12.95 11.79 10.68
N LEU A 49 13.00 12.19 11.95
CA LEU A 49 14.28 12.41 12.64
C LEU A 49 14.66 11.25 13.57
N SER A 50 13.68 10.45 13.99
CA SER A 50 13.84 9.36 14.96
C SER A 50 12.87 8.20 14.71
N GLY A 51 12.98 7.15 15.53
CA GLY A 51 12.08 6.00 15.46
C GLY A 51 12.44 4.96 14.40
N TYR A 52 13.65 5.03 13.82
CA TYR A 52 14.08 4.08 12.80
C TYR A 52 14.51 2.74 13.38
N ARG A 53 14.26 1.66 12.64
CA ARG A 53 14.91 0.37 12.86
C ARG A 53 16.25 0.35 12.13
N GLY A 54 17.31 -0.05 12.82
CA GLY A 54 18.62 -0.27 12.19
C GLY A 54 18.63 -1.55 11.34
N GLU A 55 19.76 -1.87 10.72
CA GLU A 55 19.92 -3.11 9.96
C GLU A 55 19.93 -4.33 10.90
N LEU A 56 18.91 -5.19 10.79
CA LEU A 56 18.69 -6.31 11.70
C LEU A 56 19.31 -7.63 11.23
N GLY A 57 19.53 -7.80 9.92
CA GLY A 57 20.10 -8.99 9.30
C GLY A 57 19.35 -10.30 9.59
N SER A 58 18.08 -10.22 10.00
CA SER A 58 17.31 -11.38 10.48
C SER A 58 15.82 -11.22 10.20
N TRP A 59 15.27 -12.18 9.45
CA TRP A 59 13.83 -12.29 9.17
C TRP A 59 12.98 -12.28 10.43
N LYS A 60 13.39 -13.06 11.45
CA LYS A 60 12.68 -13.13 12.73
C LYS A 60 12.66 -11.78 13.43
N LYS A 61 13.78 -11.07 13.48
CA LYS A 61 13.82 -9.73 14.11
C LYS A 61 12.99 -8.70 13.35
N CYS A 62 12.93 -8.79 12.01
CA CYS A 62 12.07 -7.93 11.20
C CYS A 62 10.59 -8.19 11.51
N LEU A 63 10.19 -9.46 11.56
CA LEU A 63 8.84 -9.88 11.93
C LEU A 63 8.50 -9.44 13.36
N ASP A 64 9.38 -9.71 14.32
CA ASP A 64 9.20 -9.30 15.72
C ASP A 64 9.02 -7.77 15.80
N SER A 65 9.82 -6.99 15.05
CA SER A 65 9.71 -5.53 15.06
C SER A 65 8.32 -5.01 14.66
N ALA A 66 7.68 -5.67 13.69
CA ALA A 66 6.39 -5.26 13.16
C ALA A 66 5.24 -5.33 14.20
N PHE A 67 5.39 -6.18 15.22
CA PHE A 67 4.31 -6.48 16.18
C PHE A 67 4.69 -6.24 17.66
N THR A 68 5.95 -5.99 17.99
CA THR A 68 6.40 -5.93 19.39
C THR A 68 6.75 -4.54 19.92
N TYR A 69 7.02 -3.55 19.05
CA TYR A 69 7.26 -2.17 19.47
C TYR A 69 6.96 -1.17 18.35
N LEU A 70 6.71 0.09 18.72
CA LEU A 70 6.42 1.17 17.77
C LEU A 70 7.71 1.72 17.15
N HIS A 71 7.65 2.00 15.85
CA HIS A 71 8.72 2.59 15.05
C HIS A 71 8.10 3.35 13.86
N ASN A 72 8.92 4.08 13.11
CA ASN A 72 8.45 4.94 12.02
C ASN A 72 7.69 4.19 10.91
N GLU A 73 8.03 2.92 10.70
CA GLU A 73 7.36 2.02 9.75
C GLU A 73 6.10 1.30 10.29
N THR A 74 5.73 1.46 11.58
CA THR A 74 4.65 0.64 12.16
C THR A 74 3.32 0.89 11.47
N VAL A 75 2.94 2.16 11.23
CA VAL A 75 1.67 2.46 10.57
C VAL A 75 1.69 2.04 9.10
N ASN A 76 2.82 2.18 8.39
CA ASN A 76 2.95 1.69 7.01
C ASN A 76 2.71 0.17 6.92
N ILE A 77 3.28 -0.60 7.85
CA ILE A 77 3.05 -2.05 7.93
C ILE A 77 1.57 -2.35 8.23
N GLN A 78 1.05 -1.80 9.33
CA GLN A 78 -0.24 -2.20 9.86
C GLN A 78 -1.40 -1.71 8.99
N SER A 79 -1.31 -0.50 8.42
CA SER A 79 -2.38 0.03 7.55
C SER A 79 -2.66 -0.87 6.34
N HIS A 80 -1.63 -1.40 5.69
CA HIS A 80 -1.80 -2.31 4.55
C HIS A 80 -2.10 -3.76 4.95
N TYR A 81 -1.58 -4.30 6.07
CA TYR A 81 -2.02 -5.62 6.56
C TYR A 81 -3.48 -5.61 7.01
N ILE A 82 -3.91 -4.56 7.73
CA ILE A 82 -5.31 -4.36 8.10
C ILE A 82 -6.16 -4.14 6.85
N GLY A 83 -5.71 -3.33 5.91
CA GLY A 83 -6.38 -3.14 4.61
C GLY A 83 -6.55 -4.47 3.86
N GLY A 84 -5.52 -5.32 3.84
CA GLY A 84 -5.59 -6.65 3.26
C GLY A 84 -6.62 -7.54 3.95
N ALA A 85 -6.66 -7.54 5.29
CA ALA A 85 -7.68 -8.26 6.06
C ALA A 85 -9.10 -7.75 5.78
N ILE A 86 -9.29 -6.43 5.66
CA ILE A 86 -10.56 -5.82 5.24
C ILE A 86 -10.94 -6.33 3.85
N PHE A 87 -10.02 -6.34 2.89
CA PHE A 87 -10.29 -6.84 1.53
C PHE A 87 -10.61 -8.34 1.49
N ILE A 88 -10.00 -9.15 2.35
CA ILE A 88 -10.40 -10.56 2.51
C ILE A 88 -11.86 -10.64 2.98
N ALA A 89 -12.23 -9.87 4.02
CA ALA A 89 -13.59 -9.86 4.53
C ALA A 89 -14.60 -9.35 3.49
N VAL A 90 -14.26 -8.28 2.77
CA VAL A 90 -15.06 -7.75 1.65
C VAL A 90 -15.23 -8.79 0.55
N TRP A 91 -14.17 -9.52 0.21
CA TRP A 91 -14.26 -10.55 -0.83
C TRP A 91 -15.11 -11.74 -0.38
N LEU A 92 -14.96 -12.22 0.85
CA LEU A 92 -15.82 -13.27 1.40
C LEU A 92 -17.29 -12.83 1.40
N TYR A 93 -17.57 -11.60 1.84
CA TYR A 93 -18.91 -11.03 1.77
C TYR A 93 -19.45 -10.96 0.33
N HIS A 94 -18.62 -10.54 -0.63
CA HIS A 94 -18.98 -10.48 -2.05
C HIS A 94 -19.35 -11.86 -2.61
N LEU A 95 -18.60 -12.90 -2.24
CA LEU A 95 -18.87 -14.27 -2.65
C LEU A 95 -20.17 -14.82 -2.04
N GLU A 96 -20.43 -14.53 -0.76
CA GLU A 96 -21.60 -15.06 -0.04
C GLU A 96 -22.90 -14.30 -0.31
N GLN A 97 -22.81 -12.99 -0.56
CA GLN A 97 -23.98 -12.15 -0.77
C GLN A 97 -24.18 -11.87 -2.26
N THR A 98 -23.27 -11.12 -2.87
CA THR A 98 -23.45 -10.60 -4.24
C THR A 98 -23.50 -11.71 -5.29
N TYR A 99 -22.62 -12.70 -5.21
CA TYR A 99 -22.62 -13.81 -6.18
C TYR A 99 -23.80 -14.76 -6.00
N VAL A 100 -24.33 -14.87 -4.78
CA VAL A 100 -25.50 -15.71 -4.51
C VAL A 100 -26.77 -15.00 -4.95
N GLU A 101 -26.89 -13.70 -4.68
CA GLU A 101 -28.02 -12.86 -5.09
C GLU A 101 -28.18 -12.84 -6.61
N HIS A 102 -27.10 -12.60 -7.36
CA HIS A 102 -27.12 -12.51 -8.82
C HIS A 102 -26.66 -13.80 -9.52
N LYS A 103 -26.81 -14.97 -8.88
CA LYS A 103 -26.28 -16.25 -9.39
C LYS A 103 -26.77 -16.63 -10.78
N GLU A 104 -28.00 -16.23 -11.14
CA GLU A 104 -28.65 -16.62 -12.40
C GLU A 104 -28.17 -15.78 -13.59
N THR A 105 -27.65 -14.57 -13.34
CA THR A 105 -27.24 -13.63 -14.39
C THR A 105 -25.72 -13.46 -14.47
N LEU A 106 -25.00 -13.61 -13.35
CA LEU A 106 -23.54 -13.53 -13.32
C LEU A 106 -22.89 -14.67 -14.10
N ASN A 107 -22.07 -14.31 -15.07
CA ASN A 107 -21.31 -15.21 -15.91
C ASN A 107 -19.84 -15.37 -15.43
N GLY A 108 -19.08 -16.22 -16.11
CA GLY A 108 -17.69 -16.50 -15.76
C GLY A 108 -16.74 -15.31 -15.94
N VAL A 109 -17.02 -14.40 -16.89
CA VAL A 109 -16.22 -13.20 -17.15
C VAL A 109 -16.41 -12.18 -16.03
N ASP A 110 -17.65 -11.97 -15.57
CA ASP A 110 -17.95 -11.12 -14.41
C ASP A 110 -17.09 -11.56 -13.20
N LYS A 111 -17.10 -12.86 -12.91
CA LYS A 111 -16.36 -13.45 -11.79
C LYS A 111 -14.86 -13.36 -11.96
N LEU A 112 -14.36 -13.59 -13.18
CA LEU A 112 -12.93 -13.54 -13.49
C LEU A 112 -12.37 -12.14 -13.33
N PHE A 113 -13.02 -11.14 -13.91
CA PHE A 113 -12.54 -9.76 -13.88
C PHE A 113 -12.65 -9.15 -12.48
N MET A 114 -13.73 -9.48 -11.74
CA MET A 114 -13.80 -9.09 -10.33
C MET A 114 -12.68 -9.75 -9.51
N THR A 115 -12.33 -11.01 -9.81
CA THR A 115 -11.21 -11.70 -9.16
C THR A 115 -9.88 -11.02 -9.44
N PHE A 116 -9.64 -10.52 -10.66
CA PHE A 116 -8.42 -9.74 -10.96
C PHE A 116 -8.28 -8.52 -10.06
N PHE A 117 -9.36 -7.77 -9.84
CA PHE A 117 -9.35 -6.66 -8.92
C PHE A 117 -9.11 -7.10 -7.47
N MET A 118 -9.85 -8.09 -6.96
CA MET A 118 -9.74 -8.55 -5.58
C MET A 118 -8.35 -9.11 -5.26
N VAL A 119 -7.83 -9.99 -6.12
CA VAL A 119 -6.47 -10.54 -5.98
C VAL A 119 -5.44 -9.43 -6.13
N GLY A 120 -5.63 -8.51 -7.07
CA GLY A 120 -4.71 -7.37 -7.24
C GLY A 120 -4.63 -6.49 -6.00
N ALA A 121 -5.76 -6.21 -5.35
CA ALA A 121 -5.80 -5.46 -4.10
C ALA A 121 -5.05 -6.19 -2.98
N LEU A 122 -5.32 -7.48 -2.78
CA LEU A 122 -4.63 -8.27 -1.76
C LEU A 122 -3.12 -8.36 -2.01
N VAL A 123 -2.71 -8.62 -3.25
CA VAL A 123 -1.30 -8.68 -3.64
C VAL A 123 -0.62 -7.34 -3.38
N CYS A 124 -1.22 -6.23 -3.81
CA CYS A 124 -0.66 -4.89 -3.57
C CYS A 124 -0.47 -4.61 -2.08
N LEU A 125 -1.52 -4.80 -1.28
CA LEU A 125 -1.49 -4.47 0.15
C LEU A 125 -0.51 -5.36 0.91
N PHE A 126 -0.50 -6.67 0.66
CA PHE A 126 0.42 -7.58 1.36
C PHE A 126 1.87 -7.43 0.91
N LEU A 127 2.15 -7.19 -0.38
CA LEU A 127 3.52 -6.93 -0.84
C LEU A 127 4.06 -5.63 -0.23
N SER A 128 3.22 -4.60 -0.14
CA SER A 128 3.59 -3.33 0.48
C SER A 128 3.84 -3.46 1.97
N GLY A 129 2.91 -4.06 2.73
CA GLY A 129 3.11 -4.34 4.16
C GLY A 129 4.36 -5.18 4.42
N SER A 130 4.64 -6.16 3.54
CA SER A 130 5.84 -6.99 3.62
C SER A 130 7.12 -6.19 3.34
N TYR A 131 7.11 -5.25 2.40
CA TYR A 131 8.24 -4.36 2.15
C TYR A 131 8.57 -3.52 3.38
N HIS A 132 7.58 -2.82 3.93
CA HIS A 132 7.82 -1.99 5.12
C HIS A 132 8.22 -2.85 6.31
N MET A 133 7.77 -4.10 6.42
CA MET A 133 8.26 -5.01 7.45
C MET A 133 9.75 -5.36 7.23
N MET A 134 10.14 -5.68 6.00
CA MET A 134 11.48 -6.19 5.65
C MET A 134 12.51 -5.11 5.27
N SER A 135 12.12 -3.84 5.22
CA SER A 135 13.00 -2.71 4.87
C SER A 135 14.19 -2.54 5.81
N CYS A 136 14.12 -3.11 7.01
CA CYS A 136 15.20 -3.13 8.00
C CYS A 136 16.09 -4.39 7.97
N HIS A 137 15.88 -5.32 7.04
CA HIS A 137 16.64 -6.58 7.02
C HIS A 137 18.10 -6.37 6.60
N SER A 138 18.31 -6.06 5.32
CA SER A 138 19.61 -5.76 4.71
C SER A 138 19.34 -5.10 3.36
N LYS A 139 20.31 -4.36 2.82
CA LYS A 139 20.12 -3.63 1.55
C LYS A 139 19.58 -4.52 0.41
N PRO A 140 20.13 -5.71 0.11
CA PRO A 140 19.62 -6.54 -0.99
C PRO A 140 18.19 -7.01 -0.79
N VAL A 141 17.80 -7.35 0.44
CA VAL A 141 16.43 -7.77 0.77
C VAL A 141 15.48 -6.58 0.62
N ALA A 142 15.84 -5.42 1.17
CA ALA A 142 15.04 -4.21 1.04
C ALA A 142 14.83 -3.82 -0.43
N ASP A 143 15.87 -3.89 -1.28
CA ASP A 143 15.78 -3.60 -2.71
C ASP A 143 14.81 -4.55 -3.44
N VAL A 144 14.82 -5.85 -3.11
CA VAL A 144 13.90 -6.84 -3.71
C VAL A 144 12.46 -6.56 -3.30
N PHE A 145 12.20 -6.38 -2.00
CA PHE A 145 10.86 -6.10 -1.52
C PHE A 145 10.33 -4.75 -2.02
N HIS A 146 11.21 -3.75 -2.21
CA HIS A 146 10.82 -2.46 -2.80
C HIS A 146 10.31 -2.61 -4.23
N ARG A 147 10.94 -3.48 -5.03
CA ARG A 147 10.47 -3.79 -6.39
C ARG A 147 9.14 -4.54 -6.38
N LEU A 148 8.96 -5.46 -5.43
CA LEU A 148 7.70 -6.19 -5.26
C LEU A 148 6.55 -5.27 -4.84
N ASP A 149 6.81 -4.31 -3.94
CA ASP A 149 5.85 -3.28 -3.56
C ASP A 149 5.39 -2.46 -4.79
N TYR A 150 6.33 -1.98 -5.61
CA TYR A 150 5.98 -1.30 -6.86
C TYR A 150 5.21 -2.21 -7.84
N ALA A 151 5.56 -3.49 -7.95
CA ALA A 151 4.82 -4.42 -8.78
C ALA A 151 3.38 -4.59 -8.28
N GLY A 152 3.17 -4.60 -6.96
CA GLY A 152 1.86 -4.60 -6.32
C GLY A 152 0.97 -3.46 -6.81
N ILE A 153 1.50 -2.23 -6.85
CA ILE A 153 0.77 -1.05 -7.37
C ILE A 153 0.30 -1.28 -8.81
N VAL A 154 1.18 -1.79 -9.67
CA VAL A 154 0.84 -2.06 -11.08
C VAL A 154 -0.23 -3.14 -11.19
N ILE A 155 -0.10 -4.24 -10.44
CA ILE A 155 -1.05 -5.36 -10.46
C ILE A 155 -2.45 -4.89 -10.00
N LEU A 156 -2.55 -4.14 -8.91
CA LEU A 156 -3.82 -3.56 -8.46
C LEU A 156 -4.41 -2.61 -9.51
N THR A 157 -3.59 -1.71 -10.07
CA THR A 157 -4.05 -0.72 -11.05
C THR A 157 -4.61 -1.40 -12.31
N VAL A 158 -3.90 -2.37 -12.87
CA VAL A 158 -4.38 -3.11 -14.04
C VAL A 158 -5.59 -3.98 -13.69
N GLY A 159 -5.52 -4.69 -12.56
CA GLY A 159 -6.61 -5.56 -12.10
C GLY A 159 -7.92 -4.81 -11.87
N SER A 160 -7.86 -3.56 -11.39
CA SER A 160 -9.03 -2.72 -11.16
C SER A 160 -9.69 -2.22 -12.46
N PHE A 161 -8.92 -2.09 -13.55
CA PHE A 161 -9.45 -1.70 -14.86
C PHE A 161 -10.31 -2.79 -15.50
N TYR A 162 -9.99 -4.07 -15.27
CA TYR A 162 -10.73 -5.18 -15.87
C TYR A 162 -12.24 -5.14 -15.63
N PRO A 163 -12.73 -5.15 -14.37
CA PRO A 163 -14.16 -5.09 -14.13
C PRO A 163 -14.75 -3.71 -14.48
N ALA A 164 -14.01 -2.62 -14.27
CA ALA A 164 -14.51 -1.26 -14.54
C ALA A 164 -14.76 -1.00 -16.03
N VAL A 165 -13.82 -1.36 -16.89
CA VAL A 165 -13.96 -1.21 -18.35
C VAL A 165 -14.98 -2.21 -18.89
N TYR A 166 -15.00 -3.44 -18.37
CA TYR A 166 -15.97 -4.45 -18.81
C TYR A 166 -17.41 -4.05 -18.50
N TYR A 167 -17.71 -3.59 -17.28
CA TYR A 167 -19.06 -3.10 -16.97
C TYR A 167 -19.37 -1.75 -17.61
N GLY A 168 -18.37 -0.89 -17.83
CA GLY A 168 -18.55 0.35 -18.58
C GLY A 168 -19.02 0.10 -20.01
N PHE A 169 -18.38 -0.83 -20.70
CA PHE A 169 -18.65 -1.16 -22.11
C PHE A 169 -19.33 -2.53 -22.25
N TYR A 170 -20.25 -2.87 -21.34
CA TYR A 170 -20.85 -4.21 -21.26
C TYR A 170 -21.52 -4.63 -22.58
N CYS A 171 -22.19 -3.69 -23.23
CA CYS A 171 -22.86 -3.89 -24.52
C CYS A 171 -21.97 -3.64 -25.74
N GLU A 172 -20.77 -3.11 -25.53
CA GLU A 172 -19.81 -2.75 -26.59
C GLU A 172 -18.49 -3.50 -26.40
N PRO A 173 -18.49 -4.84 -26.62
CA PRO A 173 -17.35 -5.69 -26.29
C PRO A 173 -16.07 -5.35 -27.09
N LEU A 174 -16.20 -4.70 -28.25
CA LEU A 174 -15.05 -4.24 -29.02
C LEU A 174 -14.30 -3.11 -28.31
N TYR A 175 -15.02 -2.12 -27.76
CA TYR A 175 -14.42 -1.04 -26.98
C TYR A 175 -13.83 -1.56 -25.67
N ALA A 176 -14.53 -2.48 -25.00
CA ALA A 176 -14.01 -3.11 -23.79
C ALA A 176 -12.65 -3.79 -24.06
N ARG A 177 -12.57 -4.64 -25.10
CA ARG A 177 -11.34 -5.36 -25.46
C ARG A 177 -10.21 -4.41 -25.87
N PHE A 178 -10.52 -3.37 -26.64
CA PHE A 178 -9.55 -2.37 -27.06
C PHE A 178 -8.89 -1.69 -25.86
N TRP A 179 -9.70 -1.15 -24.93
CA TRP A 179 -9.18 -0.48 -23.74
C TRP A 179 -8.41 -1.42 -22.83
N LEU A 180 -8.94 -2.63 -22.58
CA LEU A 180 -8.25 -3.62 -21.75
C LEU A 180 -6.90 -4.03 -22.36
N ALA A 181 -6.81 -4.21 -23.68
CA ALA A 181 -5.54 -4.52 -24.34
C ALA A 181 -4.51 -3.39 -24.15
N LEU A 182 -4.94 -2.14 -24.35
CA LEU A 182 -4.05 -0.97 -24.20
C LEU A 182 -3.58 -0.79 -22.75
N LEU A 183 -4.49 -0.91 -21.79
CA LEU A 183 -4.18 -0.76 -20.36
C LEU A 183 -3.31 -1.89 -19.85
N THR A 184 -3.53 -3.12 -20.31
CA THR A 184 -2.67 -4.26 -19.99
C THR A 184 -1.28 -4.11 -20.60
N LEU A 185 -1.15 -3.59 -21.82
CA LEU A 185 0.16 -3.29 -22.42
C LEU A 185 0.91 -2.18 -21.65
N ALA A 186 0.19 -1.13 -21.24
CA ALA A 186 0.76 -0.08 -20.40
C ALA A 186 1.22 -0.64 -19.05
N GLY A 187 0.41 -1.50 -18.42
CA GLY A 187 0.76 -2.20 -17.18
C GLY A 187 1.95 -3.14 -17.31
N ALA A 188 2.06 -3.88 -18.42
CA ALA A 188 3.22 -4.72 -18.70
C ALA A 188 4.50 -3.87 -18.85
N SER A 189 4.40 -2.72 -19.52
CA SER A 189 5.50 -1.77 -19.68
C SER A 189 5.94 -1.17 -18.34
N ALA A 190 4.98 -0.79 -17.49
CA ALA A 190 5.25 -0.32 -16.13
C ALA A 190 5.90 -1.42 -15.27
N SER A 191 5.39 -2.65 -15.33
CA SER A 191 5.93 -3.81 -14.62
C SER A 191 7.39 -4.08 -15.00
N TYR A 192 7.70 -4.06 -16.29
CA TYR A 192 9.07 -4.21 -16.78
C TYR A 192 10.00 -3.13 -16.21
N ALA A 193 9.55 -1.87 -16.18
CA ALA A 193 10.34 -0.77 -15.64
C ALA A 193 10.56 -0.86 -14.12
N VAL A 194 9.57 -1.29 -13.34
CA VAL A 194 9.71 -1.34 -11.87
C VAL A 194 10.46 -2.58 -11.39
N LEU A 195 10.37 -3.70 -12.12
CA LEU A 195 11.07 -4.94 -11.79
C LEU A 195 12.52 -4.96 -12.31
N SER A 196 12.82 -4.17 -13.34
CA SER A 196 14.16 -4.09 -13.91
C SER A 196 15.18 -3.51 -12.91
N PRO A 197 16.30 -4.21 -12.65
CA PRO A 197 17.37 -3.69 -11.79
C PRO A 197 17.90 -2.34 -12.26
N THR A 198 17.99 -2.12 -13.57
CA THR A 198 18.48 -0.88 -14.18
C THR A 198 17.56 0.30 -13.87
N TYR A 199 16.27 0.12 -14.09
CA TYR A 199 15.26 1.17 -13.92
C TYR A 199 14.86 1.39 -12.45
N SER A 200 15.28 0.51 -11.53
CA SER A 200 15.09 0.70 -10.08
C SER A 200 16.03 1.74 -9.45
N THR A 201 17.10 2.14 -10.15
CA THR A 201 18.09 3.12 -9.63
C THR A 201 17.49 4.54 -9.48
N PRO A 202 18.08 5.41 -8.63
CA PRO A 202 17.62 6.80 -8.47
C PRO A 202 17.61 7.60 -9.78
N ALA A 203 18.50 7.28 -10.73
CA ALA A 203 18.58 7.95 -12.03
C ALA A 203 17.27 7.88 -12.82
N TYR A 204 16.50 6.80 -12.68
CA TYR A 204 15.23 6.59 -13.40
C TYR A 204 13.99 6.91 -12.56
N ARG A 205 14.15 7.63 -11.43
CA ARG A 205 13.02 8.01 -10.57
C ARG A 205 11.92 8.75 -11.34
N ARG A 206 12.29 9.69 -12.23
CA ARG A 206 11.34 10.43 -13.07
C ARG A 206 10.63 9.51 -14.08
N THR A 207 11.36 8.60 -14.71
CA THR A 207 10.79 7.63 -15.66
C THR A 207 9.73 6.77 -14.98
N ARG A 208 10.00 6.25 -13.79
CA ARG A 208 9.00 5.47 -13.02
C ARG A 208 7.78 6.31 -12.67
N ALA A 209 7.99 7.56 -12.20
CA ALA A 209 6.89 8.46 -11.89
C ALA A 209 6.00 8.73 -13.11
N TYR A 210 6.59 9.03 -14.28
CA TYR A 210 5.83 9.24 -15.51
C TYR A 210 5.08 7.99 -15.98
N LEU A 211 5.65 6.79 -15.80
CA LEU A 211 4.96 5.53 -16.12
C LEU A 211 3.72 5.32 -15.23
N PHE A 212 3.84 5.57 -13.92
CA PHE A 212 2.69 5.48 -13.01
C PHE A 212 1.62 6.54 -13.31
N ILE A 213 2.03 7.78 -13.61
CA ILE A 213 1.10 8.84 -14.04
C ILE A 213 0.40 8.45 -15.34
N ALA A 214 1.13 7.96 -16.33
CA ALA A 214 0.56 7.52 -17.61
C ALA A 214 -0.41 6.35 -17.42
N LEU A 215 -0.07 5.39 -16.56
CA LEU A 215 -0.96 4.27 -16.22
C LEU A 215 -2.25 4.75 -15.53
N GLY A 216 -2.14 5.70 -14.60
CA GLY A 216 -3.29 6.31 -13.92
C GLY A 216 -4.18 7.14 -14.86
N LEU A 217 -3.58 8.01 -15.68
CA LEU A 217 -4.30 8.79 -16.71
C LEU A 217 -4.94 7.90 -17.77
N GLY A 218 -4.32 6.75 -18.07
CA GLY A 218 -4.88 5.74 -18.95
C GLY A 218 -6.27 5.30 -18.51
N GLY A 219 -6.55 5.22 -17.21
CA GLY A 219 -7.87 4.89 -16.67
C GLY A 219 -8.94 5.98 -16.85
N ALA A 220 -8.54 7.24 -17.05
CA ALA A 220 -9.48 8.34 -17.30
C ALA A 220 -10.03 8.34 -18.74
N LEU A 221 -9.24 7.84 -19.70
CA LEU A 221 -9.62 7.79 -21.12
C LEU A 221 -10.84 6.89 -21.42
N PRO A 222 -10.95 5.63 -20.91
CA PRO A 222 -12.15 4.82 -21.11
C PRO A 222 -13.37 5.44 -20.44
N ILE A 223 -13.21 6.13 -19.30
CA ILE A 223 -14.32 6.85 -18.64
C ILE A 223 -14.80 8.00 -19.54
N LEU A 224 -13.88 8.80 -20.09
CA LEU A 224 -14.23 9.86 -21.04
C LEU A 224 -14.92 9.31 -22.29
N HIS A 225 -14.41 8.21 -22.86
CA HIS A 225 -15.05 7.54 -23.98
C HIS A 225 -16.47 7.07 -23.60
N LEU A 226 -16.66 6.52 -22.41
CA LEU A 226 -17.99 6.12 -21.94
C LEU A 226 -18.96 7.30 -21.84
N PHE A 227 -18.52 8.46 -21.33
CA PHE A 227 -19.34 9.68 -21.32
C PHE A 227 -19.71 10.17 -22.72
N ILE A 228 -18.79 10.07 -23.68
CA ILE A 228 -19.05 10.46 -25.07
C ILE A 228 -20.07 9.52 -25.72
N LEU A 229 -19.97 8.23 -25.44
CA LEU A 229 -20.82 7.20 -26.03
C LEU A 229 -22.24 7.22 -25.43
N GLU A 230 -22.34 7.32 -24.11
CA GLU A 230 -23.59 7.04 -23.37
C GLU A 230 -24.22 8.27 -22.70
N GLY A 231 -23.56 9.42 -22.77
CA GLY A 231 -23.97 10.61 -22.03
C GLY A 231 -23.66 10.52 -20.53
N TYR A 232 -24.26 11.40 -19.73
CA TYR A 232 -23.96 11.52 -18.30
C TYR A 232 -24.67 10.48 -17.42
N GLU A 233 -25.94 10.18 -17.73
CA GLU A 233 -26.80 9.36 -16.87
C GLU A 233 -26.26 7.94 -16.69
N ARG A 234 -25.86 7.26 -17.77
CA ARG A 234 -25.40 5.87 -17.69
C ARG A 234 -24.12 5.70 -16.88
N PRO A 235 -23.02 6.46 -17.10
CA PRO A 235 -21.87 6.43 -16.20
C PRO A 235 -22.23 6.71 -14.73
N TYR A 236 -23.17 7.62 -14.47
CA TYR A 236 -23.62 7.94 -13.12
C TYR A 236 -24.31 6.75 -12.44
N GLU A 237 -25.23 6.08 -13.14
CA GLU A 237 -25.91 4.87 -12.69
C GLU A 237 -24.95 3.69 -12.50
N LEU A 238 -23.90 3.58 -13.32
CA LEU A 238 -22.83 2.59 -13.17
C LEU A 238 -21.88 2.88 -11.99
N GLY A 239 -21.96 4.07 -11.38
CA GLY A 239 -21.19 4.41 -10.19
C GLY A 239 -19.90 5.20 -10.46
N VAL A 240 -19.79 5.93 -11.57
CA VAL A 240 -18.59 6.76 -11.89
C VAL A 240 -18.22 7.74 -10.77
N LYS A 241 -19.18 8.19 -9.95
CA LYS A 241 -18.92 9.02 -8.75
C LYS A 241 -17.94 8.36 -7.77
N TRP A 242 -18.02 7.04 -7.62
CA TRP A 242 -17.13 6.28 -6.76
C TRP A 242 -15.75 6.10 -7.40
N LEU A 243 -15.67 6.01 -8.73
CA LEU A 243 -14.39 6.05 -9.45
C LEU A 243 -13.71 7.42 -9.30
N PHE A 244 -14.45 8.52 -9.33
CA PHE A 244 -13.89 9.84 -9.05
C PHE A 244 -13.46 10.01 -7.59
N ALA A 245 -14.21 9.47 -6.63
CA ALA A 245 -13.80 9.44 -5.22
C ALA A 245 -12.50 8.63 -5.05
N SER A 246 -12.41 7.46 -5.68
CA SER A 246 -11.20 6.64 -5.73
C SER A 246 -10.01 7.41 -6.32
N ALA A 247 -10.19 8.05 -7.48
CA ALA A 247 -9.16 8.86 -8.12
C ALA A 247 -8.71 10.04 -7.25
N ALA A 248 -9.64 10.73 -6.59
CA ALA A 248 -9.34 11.84 -5.69
C ALA A 248 -8.50 11.38 -4.48
N LEU A 249 -8.81 10.21 -3.90
CA LEU A 249 -8.04 9.62 -2.81
C LEU A 249 -6.64 9.20 -3.26
N TYR A 250 -6.51 8.54 -4.41
CA TYR A 250 -5.20 8.15 -4.96
C TYR A 250 -4.33 9.37 -5.27
N ILE A 251 -4.86 10.35 -6.00
CA ILE A 251 -4.13 11.56 -6.41
C ILE A 251 -3.81 12.42 -5.18
N GLY A 252 -4.79 12.67 -4.31
CA GLY A 252 -4.60 13.44 -3.09
C GLY A 252 -3.55 12.82 -2.17
N GLY A 253 -3.65 11.51 -1.92
CA GLY A 253 -2.65 10.78 -1.14
C GLY A 253 -1.26 10.83 -1.76
N ALA A 254 -1.15 10.66 -3.09
CA ALA A 254 0.11 10.74 -3.80
C ALA A 254 0.75 12.13 -3.72
N ILE A 255 -0.06 13.19 -3.79
CA ILE A 255 0.40 14.58 -3.60
C ILE A 255 0.93 14.78 -2.18
N LEU A 256 0.20 14.32 -1.15
CA LEU A 256 0.66 14.43 0.24
C LEU A 256 1.99 13.69 0.44
N TYR A 257 2.12 12.49 -0.10
CA TYR A 257 3.35 11.71 -0.08
C TYR A 257 4.51 12.40 -0.81
N SER A 258 4.28 12.93 -2.02
CA SER A 258 5.34 13.59 -2.79
C SER A 258 5.82 14.87 -2.13
N GLU A 259 4.90 15.64 -1.53
CA GLU A 259 5.20 16.88 -0.82
C GLU A 259 5.70 16.66 0.61
N ARG A 260 5.76 15.40 1.06
CA ARG A 260 6.14 14.99 2.42
C ARG A 260 5.37 15.76 3.49
N PHE A 261 4.09 16.03 3.25
CA PHE A 261 3.24 16.74 4.20
C PHE A 261 2.52 15.74 5.12
N PRO A 262 2.51 15.94 6.45
CA PRO A 262 2.87 17.17 7.17
C PRO A 262 4.32 17.26 7.69
N GLU A 263 5.11 16.18 7.63
CA GLU A 263 6.43 16.11 8.27
C GLU A 263 7.43 17.13 7.73
N ARG A 264 7.32 17.55 6.47
CA ARG A 264 8.14 18.62 5.88
C ARG A 264 7.96 19.96 6.59
N VAL A 265 6.75 20.26 7.05
CA VAL A 265 6.43 21.53 7.72
C VAL A 265 6.82 21.47 9.20
N TRP A 266 6.68 20.30 9.83
CA TRP A 266 7.06 20.10 11.23
C TRP A 266 7.93 18.84 11.42
N PRO A 267 9.22 18.92 11.08
CA PRO A 267 10.14 17.80 11.20
C PRO A 267 10.20 17.24 12.62
N GLY A 268 10.30 15.91 12.76
CA GLY A 268 10.36 15.23 14.06
C GLY A 268 9.01 15.04 14.77
N ARG A 269 7.94 15.76 14.39
CA ARG A 269 6.63 15.64 15.06
C ARG A 269 5.81 14.44 14.60
N PHE A 270 6.06 13.98 13.38
CA PHE A 270 5.31 12.93 12.70
C PHE A 270 6.14 11.66 12.51
N ASP A 271 7.17 11.46 13.35
CA ASP A 271 8.14 10.36 13.20
C ASP A 271 7.50 8.98 13.28
N ILE A 272 6.44 8.83 14.08
CA ILE A 272 5.75 7.54 14.31
C ILE A 272 4.34 7.53 13.71
N PHE A 273 3.63 8.66 13.75
CA PHE A 273 2.22 8.74 13.35
C PHE A 273 1.97 9.91 12.41
N PHE A 274 1.03 9.72 11.48
CA PHE A 274 0.54 10.69 10.49
C PHE A 274 1.61 11.27 9.56
N ALA A 275 2.72 10.56 9.35
CA ALA A 275 3.64 10.89 8.26
C ALA A 275 2.93 10.75 6.91
N SER A 276 3.37 11.51 5.91
CA SER A 276 2.77 11.54 4.57
C SER A 276 2.60 10.16 3.95
N HIS A 277 3.61 9.29 4.08
CA HIS A 277 3.59 7.92 3.57
C HIS A 277 2.50 7.07 4.23
N GLN A 278 2.27 7.26 5.54
CA GLN A 278 1.23 6.57 6.29
C GLN A 278 -0.16 7.02 5.86
N ILE A 279 -0.33 8.32 5.63
CA ILE A 279 -1.58 8.89 5.10
C ILE A 279 -1.85 8.33 3.69
N PHE A 280 -0.81 8.27 2.85
CA PHE A 280 -0.93 7.70 1.51
C PHE A 280 -1.39 6.24 1.54
N HIS A 281 -0.83 5.40 2.41
CA HIS A 281 -1.27 4.00 2.58
C HIS A 281 -2.76 3.91 2.94
N VAL A 282 -3.22 4.74 3.88
CA VAL A 282 -4.65 4.80 4.24
C VAL A 282 -5.50 5.24 3.05
N CYS A 283 -5.06 6.25 2.29
CA CYS A 283 -5.74 6.68 1.06
C CYS A 283 -5.84 5.57 0.02
N VAL A 284 -4.80 4.74 -0.16
CA VAL A 284 -4.81 3.60 -1.10
C VAL A 284 -5.89 2.58 -0.72
N VAL A 285 -6.01 2.23 0.57
CA VAL A 285 -7.05 1.31 1.05
C VAL A 285 -8.45 1.89 0.81
N LEU A 286 -8.66 3.16 1.19
CA LEU A 286 -9.96 3.82 0.99
C LEU A 286 -10.31 3.97 -0.49
N ALA A 287 -9.34 4.29 -1.35
CA ALA A 287 -9.54 4.41 -2.77
C ALA A 287 -9.95 3.07 -3.40
N ALA A 288 -9.29 1.98 -3.01
CA ALA A 288 -9.65 0.65 -3.45
C ALA A 288 -11.08 0.27 -2.98
N LEU A 289 -11.48 0.65 -1.75
CA LEU A 289 -12.86 0.46 -1.29
C LEU A 289 -13.86 1.28 -2.10
N CYS A 290 -13.56 2.54 -2.44
CA CYS A 290 -14.39 3.31 -3.36
C CYS A 290 -14.49 2.64 -4.74
N HIS A 291 -13.39 2.09 -5.26
CA HIS A 291 -13.42 1.33 -6.51
C HIS A 291 -14.32 0.10 -6.42
N TYR A 292 -14.25 -0.65 -5.30
CA TYR A 292 -15.16 -1.76 -5.04
C TYR A 292 -16.63 -1.32 -5.03
N MET A 293 -16.95 -0.18 -4.40
CA MET A 293 -18.31 0.37 -4.40
C MET A 293 -18.80 0.73 -5.80
N ALA A 294 -17.92 1.22 -6.68
CA ALA A 294 -18.26 1.43 -8.09
C ALA A 294 -18.63 0.10 -8.78
N MET A 295 -17.86 -0.97 -8.53
CA MET A 295 -18.15 -2.29 -9.11
C MET A 295 -19.45 -2.88 -8.58
N MET A 296 -19.74 -2.70 -7.29
CA MET A 296 -21.02 -3.11 -6.70
C MET A 296 -22.20 -2.39 -7.36
N GLN A 297 -22.07 -1.08 -7.61
CA GLN A 297 -23.12 -0.32 -8.29
C GLN A 297 -23.28 -0.76 -9.76
N SER A 298 -22.18 -1.02 -10.46
CA SER A 298 -22.20 -1.57 -11.82
C SER A 298 -22.84 -2.96 -11.89
N ILE A 299 -22.54 -3.86 -10.93
CA ILE A 299 -23.16 -5.19 -10.85
C ILE A 299 -24.66 -5.05 -10.58
N ALA A 300 -25.06 -4.23 -9.61
CA ALA A 300 -26.48 -4.01 -9.32
C ALA A 300 -27.23 -3.46 -10.54
N PHE A 301 -26.60 -2.56 -11.32
CA PHE A 301 -27.17 -2.07 -12.56
C PHE A 301 -27.32 -3.18 -13.61
N TRP A 302 -26.25 -3.88 -13.96
CA TRP A 302 -26.32 -4.87 -15.05
C TRP A 302 -27.11 -6.12 -14.67
N HIS A 303 -26.86 -6.66 -13.48
CA HIS A 303 -27.36 -7.96 -13.03
C HIS A 303 -28.58 -7.87 -12.09
N GLY A 304 -28.85 -6.70 -11.52
CA GLY A 304 -30.03 -6.46 -10.68
C GLY A 304 -31.19 -5.87 -11.47
N THR A 305 -30.96 -4.81 -12.26
CA THR A 305 -32.03 -4.11 -12.98
C THR A 305 -32.17 -4.48 -14.45
N HIS A 306 -31.15 -5.09 -15.07
CA HIS A 306 -31.12 -5.39 -16.52
C HIS A 306 -30.89 -6.88 -16.85
N ASP A 307 -30.98 -7.76 -15.85
CA ASP A 307 -30.90 -9.23 -15.97
C ASP A 307 -29.65 -9.76 -16.71
N GLY A 308 -28.54 -9.01 -16.65
CA GLY A 308 -27.29 -9.33 -17.35
C GLY A 308 -27.41 -9.20 -18.88
N THR A 309 -28.34 -8.38 -19.37
CA THR A 309 -28.60 -8.25 -20.81
C THR A 309 -28.50 -6.81 -21.31
N CYS A 310 -28.22 -6.68 -22.61
CA CYS A 310 -28.20 -5.40 -23.32
C CYS A 310 -29.52 -5.05 -24.00
N LYS A 311 -30.60 -5.82 -23.76
CA LYS A 311 -31.86 -5.68 -24.52
C LYS A 311 -32.51 -4.32 -24.36
N ALA A 312 -32.41 -3.72 -23.18
CA ALA A 312 -32.91 -2.37 -22.90
C ALA A 312 -32.16 -1.26 -23.68
N PHE A 313 -31.02 -1.61 -24.28
CA PHE A 313 -30.11 -0.69 -24.96
C PHE A 313 -29.91 -1.07 -26.43
N ALA A 314 -30.59 -2.11 -26.91
CA ALA A 314 -30.63 -2.46 -28.33
C ALA A 314 -31.70 -1.59 -29.01
N ASN A 315 -31.27 -0.65 -29.85
CA ASN A 315 -32.16 0.06 -30.78
C ASN A 315 -32.65 -0.89 -31.89
#